data_AF-A0A966ZA71-F1
#
_entry.id   AF-A0A966ZA71-F1
#
_cell.length_a   1.000
_cell.length_b   1.000
_cell.length_c   1.000
_cell.angle_alpha   90.00
_cell.angle_beta   90.00
_cell.angle_gamma   90.00
#
_symmetry.space_group_name_H-M   'P 1'
#
loop_
_entity.id
_entity.type
_entity.pdbx_description
1 polymer ?
#
loop_
_entity_poly.entity_id
_entity_poly.type
_entity_poly.pdbx_seq_one_letter_code
_entity_poly.pdbx_strand_id
1 'polypeptide(L)'
;MPRRRVPKALALFLLVRTFVFATDTAPPLSFTRLADIRSLSPVEAERGHPAEVHGIITYVNPDTGSLFVQDGADGIYVFLSESKAEVPPQRGQRVTVKGITTAGRFAPSLTKATMTVDGFGGLPAPKKLEFDYLMAGCEDSLLAEVSGIVRSGQIIGTQLWLSVASNGGAFLARVRIFPPAWKLRLVDVTVTVRGVIASTYNDRSQSIGMQMMVSDAGDIHILVPPQPDVFKLPVSPTTAVGGFRRASLDHRIHVRGTVIGVESGIVYVADANGSLAVESRSAADLRAGDSIDIAGFPGAVDGRPGLQDAVWRIGGTPVLPVPRPIRGD
;
A
#
# COMPACT_ATOMS: atom_id res chain seq x y z
N MET A 1 -29.20 56.16 -93.21
CA MET A 1 -27.86 55.76 -92.70
C MET A 1 -27.48 56.68 -91.55
N PRO A 2 -26.72 56.26 -90.53
CA PRO A 2 -26.80 55.09 -89.67
C PRO A 2 -27.23 55.49 -88.24
N ARG A 3 -27.56 54.54 -87.35
CA ARG A 3 -27.15 54.58 -85.92
C ARG A 3 -27.53 53.26 -85.25
N ARG A 4 -26.52 52.39 -85.13
CA ARG A 4 -26.54 51.13 -84.36
C ARG A 4 -26.90 51.43 -82.90
N ARG A 5 -27.88 50.71 -82.38
CA ARG A 5 -28.13 50.57 -80.93
C ARG A 5 -27.10 49.59 -80.36
N VAL A 6 -26.43 49.99 -79.28
CA VAL A 6 -25.65 49.10 -78.41
C VAL A 6 -26.30 49.19 -77.02
N PRO A 7 -26.68 48.10 -76.36
CA PRO A 7 -27.11 48.15 -74.97
C PRO A 7 -25.88 48.17 -74.06
N LYS A 8 -25.85 49.10 -73.10
CA LYS A 8 -24.86 49.14 -72.01
C LYS A 8 -25.18 48.02 -71.01
N ALA A 9 -24.29 47.05 -70.86
CA ALA A 9 -24.33 46.11 -69.75
C ALA A 9 -23.72 46.79 -68.50
N LEU A 10 -24.50 46.83 -67.42
CA LEU A 10 -24.09 47.33 -66.11
C LEU A 10 -23.45 46.16 -65.34
N ALA A 11 -22.13 46.18 -65.17
CA ALA A 11 -21.43 45.19 -64.34
C ALA A 11 -21.31 45.72 -62.90
N LEU A 12 -22.05 45.11 -61.98
CA LEU A 12 -22.00 45.36 -60.54
C LEU A 12 -20.87 44.53 -59.93
N PHE A 13 -19.75 45.15 -59.56
CA PHE A 13 -18.69 44.49 -58.80
C PHE A 13 -19.06 44.42 -57.32
N LEU A 14 -19.45 43.24 -56.85
CA LEU A 14 -19.63 42.93 -55.43
C LEU A 14 -18.27 42.56 -54.83
N LEU A 15 -17.69 43.45 -54.02
CA LEU A 15 -16.45 43.21 -53.30
C LEU A 15 -16.77 42.50 -51.98
N VAL A 16 -16.72 41.17 -51.97
CA VAL A 16 -16.84 40.38 -50.74
C VAL A 16 -15.51 40.43 -50.00
N ARG A 17 -15.43 41.22 -48.93
CA ARG A 17 -14.32 41.16 -47.96
C ARG A 17 -14.50 39.94 -47.08
N THR A 18 -13.73 38.89 -47.34
CA THR A 18 -13.55 37.77 -46.42
C THR A 18 -12.74 38.24 -45.21
N PHE A 19 -13.41 38.37 -44.05
CA PHE A 19 -12.72 38.44 -42.76
C PHE A 19 -12.28 37.04 -42.38
N VAL A 20 -10.98 36.78 -42.45
CA VAL A 20 -10.37 35.60 -41.82
C VAL A 20 -10.27 35.93 -40.33
N PHE A 21 -11.13 35.35 -39.51
CA PHE A 21 -10.89 35.29 -38.08
C PHE A 21 -9.74 34.32 -37.85
N ALA A 22 -8.55 34.86 -37.56
CA ALA A 22 -7.51 34.07 -36.94
C ALA A 22 -8.01 33.69 -35.54
N THR A 23 -8.47 32.45 -35.37
CA THR A 23 -8.59 31.86 -34.03
C THR A 23 -7.16 31.68 -33.52
N ASP A 24 -6.72 32.61 -32.70
CA ASP A 24 -5.51 32.47 -31.89
C ASP A 24 -5.79 31.42 -30.81
N THR A 25 -5.80 30.15 -31.21
CA THR A 25 -5.76 29.04 -30.27
C THR A 25 -4.33 29.00 -29.76
N ALA A 26 -4.06 29.74 -28.68
CA ALA A 26 -2.96 29.41 -27.80
C ALA A 26 -3.03 27.89 -27.55
N PRO A 27 -1.92 27.14 -27.71
CA PRO A 27 -1.94 25.72 -27.44
C PRO A 27 -2.53 25.51 -26.04
N PRO A 28 -3.45 24.54 -25.86
CA PRO A 28 -4.06 24.31 -24.56
C PRO A 28 -2.95 24.16 -23.53
N LEU A 29 -3.04 24.91 -22.43
CA LEU A 29 -2.06 24.91 -21.35
C LEU A 29 -1.79 23.46 -20.95
N SER A 30 -0.62 22.94 -21.32
CA SER A 30 -0.20 21.59 -20.96
C SER A 30 0.40 21.66 -19.57
N PHE A 31 -0.07 20.82 -18.66
CA PHE A 31 0.57 20.67 -17.36
C PHE A 31 1.94 20.02 -17.53
N THR A 32 2.98 20.68 -17.05
CA THR A 32 4.37 20.21 -17.17
C THR A 32 5.00 19.78 -15.85
N ARG A 33 4.34 20.05 -14.72
CA ARG A 33 4.81 19.68 -13.38
C ARG A 33 3.81 18.77 -12.70
N LEU A 34 4.32 17.73 -12.03
CA LEU A 34 3.49 16.80 -11.25
C LEU A 34 2.73 17.53 -10.13
N ALA A 35 3.36 18.47 -9.44
CA ALA A 35 2.75 19.29 -8.39
C ALA A 35 1.48 20.03 -8.86
N ASP A 36 1.50 20.58 -10.08
CA ASP A 36 0.37 21.35 -10.60
C ASP A 36 -0.84 20.43 -10.84
N ILE A 37 -0.63 19.24 -11.41
CA ILE A 37 -1.68 18.23 -11.59
C ILE A 37 -2.19 17.75 -10.23
N ARG A 38 -1.27 17.53 -9.29
CA ARG A 38 -1.57 17.09 -7.92
C ARG A 38 -2.44 18.08 -7.15
N SER A 39 -2.33 19.38 -7.46
CA SER A 39 -3.09 20.46 -6.83
C SER A 39 -4.52 20.64 -7.38
N LEU A 40 -4.86 19.95 -8.48
CA LEU A 40 -6.19 20.05 -9.08
C LEU A 40 -7.28 19.50 -8.16
N SER A 41 -8.44 20.16 -8.16
CA SER A 41 -9.64 19.55 -7.60
C SER A 41 -10.06 18.34 -8.45
N PRO A 42 -10.77 17.35 -7.87
CA PRO A 42 -11.25 16.20 -8.65
C PRO A 42 -12.06 16.60 -9.89
N VAL A 43 -12.93 17.62 -9.77
CA VAL A 43 -13.75 18.13 -10.89
C VAL A 43 -12.89 18.72 -11.99
N GLU A 44 -11.84 19.46 -11.64
CA GLU A 44 -10.94 20.07 -12.62
C GLU A 44 -10.07 19.01 -13.30
N ALA A 45 -9.54 18.06 -12.54
CA ALA A 45 -8.73 16.96 -13.08
C ALA A 45 -9.53 16.08 -14.06
N GLU A 46 -10.82 15.86 -13.81
CA GLU A 46 -11.69 15.05 -14.68
C GLU A 46 -12.00 15.71 -16.03
N ARG A 47 -11.68 17.01 -16.21
CA ARG A 47 -11.83 17.68 -17.52
C ARG A 47 -10.84 17.18 -18.57
N GLY A 48 -9.84 16.38 -18.19
CA GLY A 48 -8.92 15.78 -19.16
C GLY A 48 -7.91 16.76 -19.73
N HIS A 49 -7.33 17.62 -18.90
CA HIS A 49 -6.33 18.59 -19.36
C HIS A 49 -5.10 17.88 -19.92
N PRO A 50 -4.55 18.33 -21.06
CA PRO A 50 -3.29 17.82 -21.57
C PRO A 50 -2.16 17.98 -20.55
N ALA A 51 -1.31 16.97 -20.44
CA ALA A 51 -0.14 16.99 -19.58
C ALA A 51 1.05 16.33 -20.29
N GLU A 52 2.23 16.92 -20.11
CA GLU A 52 3.52 16.37 -20.55
C GLU A 52 4.51 16.51 -19.40
N VAL A 53 4.76 15.41 -18.70
CA VAL A 53 5.58 15.41 -17.48
C VAL A 53 6.76 14.47 -17.63
N HIS A 54 7.84 14.78 -16.93
CA HIS A 54 9.06 13.97 -16.92
C HIS A 54 9.29 13.41 -15.52
N GLY A 55 9.84 12.20 -15.43
CA GLY A 55 10.18 11.64 -14.12
C GLY A 55 10.79 10.25 -14.19
N ILE A 56 10.92 9.61 -13.03
CA ILE A 56 11.42 8.24 -12.88
C ILE A 56 10.26 7.32 -12.53
N ILE A 57 10.15 6.16 -13.20
CA ILE A 57 9.22 5.10 -12.80
C ILE A 57 9.69 4.52 -11.46
N THR A 58 8.94 4.76 -10.40
CA THR A 58 9.27 4.28 -9.04
C THR A 58 8.64 2.92 -8.72
N TYR A 59 7.50 2.62 -9.35
CA TYR A 59 6.82 1.33 -9.27
C TYR A 59 6.05 1.06 -10.56
N VAL A 60 5.99 -0.21 -10.96
CA VAL A 60 5.16 -0.67 -12.08
C VAL A 60 4.62 -2.06 -11.79
N ASN A 61 3.34 -2.28 -12.05
CA ASN A 61 2.70 -3.58 -12.01
C ASN A 61 1.78 -3.75 -13.22
N PRO A 62 2.23 -4.45 -14.27
CA PRO A 62 1.44 -4.72 -15.46
C PRO A 62 0.14 -5.46 -15.15
N ASP A 63 0.16 -6.42 -14.21
CA ASP A 63 -1.01 -7.25 -13.86
C ASP A 63 -2.19 -6.41 -13.34
N THR A 64 -1.90 -5.34 -12.61
CA THR A 64 -2.91 -4.45 -12.04
C THR A 64 -3.09 -3.15 -12.83
N GLY A 65 -2.33 -2.95 -13.90
CA GLY A 65 -2.31 -1.70 -14.65
C GLY A 65 -1.83 -0.49 -13.83
N SER A 66 -0.99 -0.71 -12.81
CA SER A 66 -0.54 0.35 -11.89
C SER A 66 0.87 0.81 -12.23
N LEU A 67 1.06 2.11 -12.38
CA LEU A 67 2.36 2.71 -12.62
C LEU A 67 2.48 4.01 -11.83
N PHE A 68 3.65 4.25 -11.22
CA PHE A 68 3.94 5.47 -10.50
C PHE A 68 5.20 6.13 -11.08
N VAL A 69 5.11 7.44 -11.32
CA VAL A 69 6.21 8.27 -11.78
C VAL A 69 6.48 9.34 -10.73
N GLN A 70 7.75 9.58 -10.42
CA GLN A 70 8.17 10.61 -9.47
C GLN A 70 9.18 11.56 -10.11
N ASP A 71 9.00 12.85 -9.88
CA ASP A 71 9.92 13.93 -10.24
C ASP A 71 10.38 14.65 -8.97
N GLY A 72 11.54 14.23 -8.44
CA GLY A 72 12.08 14.78 -7.20
C GLY A 72 11.11 14.61 -6.03
N ALA A 73 10.41 15.70 -5.68
CA ALA A 73 9.53 15.79 -4.52
C ALA A 73 8.09 15.33 -4.78
N ASP A 74 7.66 15.21 -6.03
CA ASP A 74 6.26 14.94 -6.39
C ASP A 74 6.12 13.62 -7.12
N GLY A 75 5.04 12.88 -6.82
CA GLY A 75 4.72 11.60 -7.41
C GLY A 75 3.34 11.61 -8.05
N ILE A 76 3.13 10.78 -9.07
CA ILE A 76 1.82 10.63 -9.70
C ILE A 76 1.55 9.18 -10.08
N TYR A 77 0.30 8.77 -9.92
CA TYR A 77 -0.22 7.54 -10.48
C TYR A 77 -0.56 7.72 -11.96
N VAL A 78 -0.23 6.72 -12.76
CA VAL A 78 -0.57 6.61 -14.18
C VAL A 78 -1.34 5.32 -14.40
N PHE A 79 -2.53 5.41 -15.01
CA PHE A 79 -3.34 4.25 -15.41
C PHE A 79 -2.68 3.55 -16.60
N LEU A 80 -1.83 2.55 -16.32
CA LEU A 80 -1.07 1.84 -17.34
C LEU A 80 -1.98 1.05 -18.28
N SER A 81 -3.09 0.49 -17.78
CA SER A 81 -4.06 -0.27 -18.59
C SER A 81 -4.75 0.58 -19.66
N GLU A 82 -4.78 1.90 -19.49
CA GLU A 82 -5.36 2.86 -20.42
C GLU A 82 -4.29 3.58 -21.25
N SER A 83 -3.02 3.26 -21.03
CA SER A 83 -1.86 3.96 -21.58
C SER A 83 -1.00 3.04 -22.45
N LYS A 84 -0.10 3.63 -23.23
CA LYS A 84 0.84 2.94 -24.11
C LYS A 84 2.26 3.38 -23.79
N ALA A 85 3.20 2.44 -23.86
CA ALA A 85 4.63 2.72 -23.73
C ALA A 85 5.34 2.16 -24.96
N GLU A 86 6.33 2.90 -25.47
CA GLU A 86 7.13 2.48 -26.63
C GLU A 86 7.89 1.18 -26.37
N VAL A 87 8.35 0.99 -25.14
CA VAL A 87 8.98 -0.22 -24.63
C VAL A 87 8.32 -0.62 -23.31
N PRO A 88 8.42 -1.89 -22.88
CA PRO A 88 7.88 -2.33 -21.60
C PRO A 88 8.40 -1.44 -20.45
N PRO A 89 7.52 -0.78 -19.68
CA PRO A 89 7.94 0.11 -18.61
C PRO A 89 8.59 -0.65 -17.47
N GLN A 90 9.70 -0.14 -16.97
CA GLN A 90 10.50 -0.73 -15.90
C GLN A 90 10.83 0.29 -14.83
N ARG A 91 10.85 -0.17 -13.58
CA ARG A 91 11.29 0.63 -12.44
C ARG A 91 12.72 1.16 -12.69
N GLY A 92 12.94 2.42 -12.35
CA GLY A 92 14.20 3.12 -12.57
C GLY A 92 14.34 3.72 -13.98
N GLN A 93 13.42 3.47 -14.92
CA GLN A 93 13.45 4.19 -16.19
C GLN A 93 13.08 5.66 -16.00
N ARG A 94 13.82 6.54 -16.69
CA ARG A 94 13.43 7.92 -16.92
C ARG A 94 12.47 7.96 -18.09
N VAL A 95 11.34 8.65 -17.89
CA VAL A 95 10.27 8.69 -18.87
C VAL A 95 9.72 10.09 -19.06
N THR A 96 9.30 10.33 -20.29
CA THR A 96 8.39 11.41 -20.65
C THR A 96 6.99 10.82 -20.81
N VAL A 97 6.01 11.37 -20.08
CA VAL A 97 4.62 10.90 -20.06
C VAL A 97 3.73 11.98 -20.64
N LYS A 98 3.15 11.73 -21.82
CA LYS A 98 2.19 12.63 -22.48
C LYS A 98 0.79 12.04 -22.39
N GLY A 99 -0.12 12.66 -21.68
CA GLY A 99 -1.47 12.13 -21.47
C GLY A 99 -2.46 13.21 -21.08
N ILE A 100 -3.54 12.80 -20.42
CA ILE A 100 -4.54 13.72 -19.87
C ILE A 100 -4.73 13.49 -18.38
N THR A 101 -5.12 14.55 -17.66
CA THR A 101 -5.52 14.44 -16.26
C THR A 101 -6.81 13.64 -16.10
N THR A 102 -6.99 13.03 -14.93
CA THR A 102 -8.26 12.44 -14.48
C THR A 102 -8.36 12.67 -12.97
N ALA A 103 -9.56 12.69 -12.40
CA ALA A 103 -9.75 12.70 -10.95
C ALA A 103 -9.06 11.52 -10.26
N GLY A 104 -8.83 10.42 -10.98
CA GLY A 104 -8.31 9.18 -10.42
C GLY A 104 -9.30 8.55 -9.43
N ARG A 105 -8.80 7.69 -8.55
CA ARG A 105 -9.62 7.00 -7.55
C ARG A 105 -9.50 7.56 -6.13
N PHE A 106 -8.52 8.42 -5.92
CA PHE A 106 -8.30 9.10 -4.65
C PHE A 106 -7.78 10.52 -4.88
N ALA A 107 -6.73 10.62 -5.70
CA ALA A 107 -6.11 11.89 -6.06
C ALA A 107 -5.96 11.99 -7.59
N PRO A 108 -5.96 13.22 -8.16
CA PRO A 108 -5.72 13.46 -9.59
C PRO A 108 -4.62 12.57 -10.19
N SER A 109 -4.80 12.00 -11.36
CA SER A 109 -3.85 11.04 -11.94
C SER A 109 -3.69 11.31 -13.43
N LEU A 110 -2.83 10.55 -14.10
CA LEU A 110 -2.74 10.56 -15.57
C LEU A 110 -3.35 9.30 -16.17
N THR A 111 -4.05 9.48 -17.29
CA THR A 111 -4.58 8.39 -18.10
C THR A 111 -4.39 8.67 -19.59
N LYS A 112 -4.68 7.68 -20.45
CA LYS A 112 -4.54 7.73 -21.91
C LYS A 112 -3.16 8.23 -22.34
N ALA A 113 -2.14 7.86 -21.59
CA ALA A 113 -0.81 8.39 -21.78
C ALA A 113 -0.04 7.62 -22.86
N THR A 114 0.84 8.33 -23.56
CA THR A 114 1.95 7.75 -24.32
C THR A 114 3.23 8.01 -23.54
N MET A 115 4.02 6.96 -23.33
CA MET A 115 5.27 7.01 -22.60
C MET A 115 6.46 6.73 -23.52
N THR A 116 7.40 7.67 -23.51
CA THR A 116 8.70 7.55 -24.17
C THR A 116 9.77 7.33 -23.09
N VAL A 117 10.64 6.34 -23.29
CA VAL A 117 11.71 6.01 -22.34
C VAL A 117 12.99 6.72 -22.75
N ASP A 118 13.46 7.61 -21.89
CA ASP A 118 14.65 8.43 -22.11
C ASP A 118 15.94 7.76 -21.58
N GLY A 119 15.82 6.51 -21.09
CA GLY A 119 16.91 5.70 -20.51
C GLY A 119 16.63 5.30 -19.07
N PHE A 120 17.67 4.90 -18.34
CA PHE A 120 17.59 4.62 -16.90
C PHE A 120 18.08 5.82 -16.08
N GLY A 121 17.33 6.16 -15.04
CA GLY A 121 17.75 7.07 -13.98
C GLY A 121 17.91 6.34 -12.65
N GLY A 122 18.70 6.89 -11.75
CA GLY A 122 18.68 6.44 -10.36
C GLY A 122 17.29 6.68 -9.76
N LEU A 123 16.82 5.75 -8.93
CA LEU A 123 15.60 5.97 -8.16
C LEU A 123 15.78 7.19 -7.24
N PRO A 124 14.72 7.98 -7.01
CA PRO A 124 14.76 9.02 -5.99
C PRO A 124 15.10 8.42 -4.63
N ALA A 125 15.73 9.23 -3.77
CA ALA A 125 15.97 8.83 -2.38
C ALA A 125 14.60 8.60 -1.71
N PRO A 126 14.38 7.44 -1.07
CA PRO A 126 13.11 7.19 -0.40
C PRO A 126 12.95 8.15 0.78
N LYS A 127 11.76 8.73 0.92
CA LYS A 127 11.44 9.55 2.09
C LYS A 127 11.23 8.64 3.30
N LYS A 128 12.03 8.83 4.35
CA LYS A 128 11.87 8.09 5.61
C LYS A 128 10.67 8.63 6.37
N LEU A 129 9.71 7.76 6.69
CA LEU A 129 8.47 8.14 7.34
C LEU A 129 8.18 7.25 8.54
N GLU A 130 7.62 7.87 9.58
CA GLU A 130 6.95 7.16 10.65
C GLU A 130 5.52 6.81 10.24
N PHE A 131 4.91 5.85 10.94
CA PHE A 131 3.57 5.34 10.65
C PHE A 131 2.51 6.45 10.52
N ASP A 132 2.49 7.41 11.44
CA ASP A 132 1.48 8.48 11.44
C ASP A 132 1.53 9.34 10.17
N TYR A 133 2.74 9.58 9.64
CA TYR A 133 2.93 10.32 8.39
C TYR A 133 2.54 9.50 7.16
N LEU A 134 2.80 8.19 7.17
CA LEU A 134 2.30 7.28 6.15
C LEU A 134 0.77 7.35 6.10
N MET A 135 0.12 7.25 7.26
CA MET A 135 -1.34 7.22 7.37
C MET A 135 -2.01 8.56 7.06
N ALA A 136 -1.32 9.68 7.23
CA ALA A 136 -1.83 11.00 6.86
C ALA A 136 -2.11 11.15 5.35
N GLY A 137 -1.49 10.32 4.50
CA GLY A 137 -1.76 10.29 3.06
C GLY A 137 -1.21 11.46 2.25
N CYS A 138 -0.55 12.43 2.89
CA CYS A 138 0.05 13.60 2.23
C CYS A 138 1.18 13.24 1.25
N GLU A 139 1.76 12.06 1.41
CA GLU A 139 2.91 11.56 0.65
C GLU A 139 2.50 10.51 -0.40
N ASP A 140 1.22 10.45 -0.77
CA ASP A 140 0.72 9.53 -1.80
C ASP A 140 1.54 9.63 -3.10
N SER A 141 1.76 8.47 -3.74
CA SER A 141 2.54 8.32 -4.96
C SER A 141 4.06 8.58 -4.81
N LEU A 142 4.56 8.86 -3.61
CA LEU A 142 6.00 9.00 -3.35
C LEU A 142 6.66 7.69 -2.93
N LEU A 143 7.92 7.54 -3.32
CA LEU A 143 8.79 6.48 -2.82
C LEU A 143 9.21 6.79 -1.38
N ALA A 144 8.89 5.90 -0.47
CA ALA A 144 9.16 6.04 0.96
C ALA A 144 9.81 4.79 1.57
N GLU A 145 10.31 4.95 2.79
CA GLU A 145 10.87 3.90 3.64
C GLU A 145 10.23 3.96 5.02
N VAL A 146 9.65 2.85 5.48
CA VAL A 146 8.98 2.74 6.78
C VAL A 146 9.49 1.50 7.52
N SER A 147 9.78 1.65 8.81
CA SER A 147 10.25 0.55 9.67
C SER A 147 9.10 -0.15 10.38
N GLY A 148 9.26 -1.45 10.62
CA GLY A 148 8.31 -2.22 11.41
C GLY A 148 8.66 -3.70 11.51
N ILE A 149 7.78 -4.48 12.14
CA ILE A 149 7.88 -5.93 12.20
C ILE A 149 6.76 -6.56 11.38
N VAL A 150 7.14 -7.46 10.47
CA VAL A 150 6.16 -8.23 9.70
C VAL A 150 5.43 -9.20 10.63
N ARG A 151 4.13 -8.99 10.80
CA ARG A 151 3.29 -9.82 11.67
C ARG A 151 2.79 -11.07 10.96
N SER A 152 2.48 -10.93 9.67
CA SER A 152 1.84 -11.97 8.86
C SER A 152 1.92 -11.63 7.38
N GLY A 153 1.52 -12.58 6.55
CA GLY A 153 1.25 -12.30 5.16
C GLY A 153 0.34 -13.32 4.50
N GLN A 154 -0.06 -13.03 3.28
CA GLN A 154 -0.86 -13.91 2.44
C GLN A 154 -0.60 -13.60 0.97
N ILE A 155 -0.69 -14.62 0.12
CA ILE A 155 -0.62 -14.42 -1.32
C ILE A 155 -2.06 -14.16 -1.80
N ILE A 156 -2.29 -13.00 -2.41
CA ILE A 156 -3.57 -12.62 -3.01
C ILE A 156 -3.30 -12.31 -4.48
N GLY A 157 -3.89 -13.12 -5.37
CA GLY A 157 -3.56 -13.08 -6.79
C GLY A 157 -2.08 -13.32 -7.02
N THR A 158 -1.40 -12.39 -7.69
CA THR A 158 0.04 -12.47 -7.99
C THR A 158 0.93 -11.72 -6.99
N GLN A 159 0.35 -11.15 -5.93
CA GLN A 159 1.11 -10.33 -4.96
C GLN A 159 1.12 -10.96 -3.57
N LEU A 160 2.24 -10.78 -2.87
CA LEU A 160 2.36 -11.07 -1.45
C LEU A 160 1.95 -9.82 -0.65
N TRP A 161 0.94 -9.99 0.19
CA TRP A 161 0.39 -8.97 1.07
C TRP A 161 0.94 -9.20 2.47
N LEU A 162 1.82 -8.33 2.94
CA LEU A 162 2.41 -8.38 4.28
C LEU A 162 1.75 -7.36 5.18
N SER A 163 1.31 -7.79 6.36
CA SER A 163 0.94 -6.86 7.44
C SER A 163 2.20 -6.55 8.25
N VAL A 164 2.54 -5.26 8.33
CA VAL A 164 3.73 -4.76 9.02
C VAL A 164 3.29 -3.87 10.16
N ALA A 165 3.57 -4.31 11.40
CA ALA A 165 3.33 -3.52 12.60
C ALA A 165 4.43 -2.47 12.75
N SER A 166 4.04 -1.23 12.98
CA SER A 166 4.92 -0.10 13.26
C SER A 166 4.43 0.64 14.51
N ASN A 167 5.15 1.66 14.94
CA ASN A 167 4.74 2.44 16.11
C ASN A 167 3.53 3.32 15.74
N GLY A 168 2.34 2.94 16.21
CA GLY A 168 1.08 3.64 15.92
C GLY A 168 0.02 2.76 15.24
N GLY A 169 0.41 1.61 14.69
CA GLY A 169 -0.53 0.68 14.07
C GLY A 169 0.13 -0.32 13.13
N ALA A 170 -0.63 -0.84 12.17
CA ALA A 170 -0.11 -1.72 11.13
C ALA A 170 -0.49 -1.20 9.75
N PHE A 171 0.40 -1.36 8.78
CA PHE A 171 0.15 -1.03 7.39
C PHE A 171 0.38 -2.24 6.50
N LEU A 172 -0.20 -2.20 5.30
CA LEU A 172 -0.07 -3.24 4.31
C LEU A 172 1.08 -2.94 3.34
N ALA A 173 2.00 -3.89 3.17
CA ALA A 173 2.99 -3.87 2.10
C ALA A 173 2.63 -4.92 1.04
N ARG A 174 2.36 -4.48 -0.19
CA ARG A 174 2.03 -5.32 -1.34
C ARG A 174 3.27 -5.54 -2.19
N VAL A 175 3.86 -6.71 -2.06
CA VAL A 175 5.11 -7.11 -2.71
C VAL A 175 4.78 -7.85 -4.00
N ARG A 176 5.26 -7.32 -5.12
CA ARG A 176 5.02 -7.92 -6.45
C ARG A 176 5.91 -9.14 -6.70
N ILE A 177 7.23 -9.02 -6.49
CA ILE A 177 8.18 -10.12 -6.70
C ILE A 177 8.72 -10.58 -5.36
N PHE A 178 8.48 -11.84 -4.99
CA PHE A 178 8.83 -12.36 -3.67
C PHE A 178 9.32 -13.81 -3.73
N PRO A 179 10.16 -14.25 -2.77
CA PRO A 179 10.63 -15.63 -2.75
C PRO A 179 9.51 -16.60 -2.33
N PRO A 180 9.48 -17.85 -2.84
CA PRO A 180 8.47 -18.84 -2.44
C PRO A 180 8.44 -19.10 -0.92
N ALA A 181 9.60 -19.08 -0.27
CA ALA A 181 9.76 -19.33 1.18
C ALA A 181 9.56 -18.06 2.04
N TRP A 182 8.80 -17.06 1.57
CA TRP A 182 8.66 -15.77 2.27
C TRP A 182 8.18 -15.90 3.73
N LYS A 183 7.30 -16.86 4.05
CA LYS A 183 6.77 -17.06 5.41
C LYS A 183 7.88 -17.28 6.44
N LEU A 184 8.82 -18.16 6.09
CA LEU A 184 9.95 -18.52 6.95
C LEU A 184 10.99 -17.39 7.05
N ARG A 185 11.02 -16.51 6.06
CA ARG A 185 12.07 -15.49 5.91
C ARG A 185 11.67 -14.11 6.40
N LEU A 186 10.36 -13.83 6.48
CA LEU A 186 9.86 -12.49 6.71
C LEU A 186 8.96 -12.36 7.93
N VAL A 187 8.23 -13.39 8.38
CA VAL A 187 7.36 -13.25 9.56
C VAL A 187 8.21 -13.15 10.83
N ASP A 188 7.80 -12.26 11.75
CA ASP A 188 8.51 -11.96 13.00
C ASP A 188 9.90 -11.33 12.79
N VAL A 189 10.07 -10.64 11.66
CA VAL A 189 11.32 -9.97 11.26
C VAL A 189 11.16 -8.47 11.35
N THR A 190 12.12 -7.80 11.97
CA THR A 190 12.22 -6.33 11.92
C THR A 190 12.81 -5.92 10.59
N VAL A 191 12.08 -5.10 9.85
CA VAL A 191 12.41 -4.69 8.49
C VAL A 191 12.30 -3.18 8.31
N THR A 192 13.02 -2.64 7.34
CA THR A 192 12.63 -1.41 6.65
C THR A 192 12.01 -1.78 5.32
N VAL A 193 10.81 -1.28 5.04
CA VAL A 193 10.10 -1.50 3.78
C VAL A 193 10.25 -0.26 2.92
N ARG A 194 10.86 -0.42 1.75
CA ARG A 194 10.91 0.62 0.71
C ARG A 194 9.81 0.37 -0.32
N GLY A 195 9.02 1.38 -0.63
CA GLY A 195 7.91 1.22 -1.55
C GLY A 195 7.22 2.54 -1.86
N VAL A 196 6.37 2.53 -2.89
CA VAL A 196 5.57 3.71 -3.23
C VAL A 196 4.32 3.72 -2.38
N ILE A 197 4.03 4.84 -1.73
CA ILE A 197 2.82 5.00 -0.94
C ILE A 197 1.61 5.07 -1.87
N ALA A 198 0.56 4.33 -1.55
CA ALA A 198 -0.67 4.34 -2.30
C ALA A 198 -1.86 4.34 -1.36
N SER A 199 -2.86 5.16 -1.68
CA SER A 199 -4.11 5.19 -0.96
C SER A 199 -4.99 3.99 -1.32
N THR A 200 -5.61 3.40 -0.31
CA THR A 200 -6.70 2.44 -0.48
C THR A 200 -8.03 3.17 -0.43
N TYR A 201 -8.98 2.78 -1.25
CA TYR A 201 -10.26 3.46 -1.38
C TYR A 201 -11.43 2.47 -1.40
N ASN A 202 -12.59 2.94 -0.97
CA ASN A 202 -13.86 2.21 -1.12
C ASN A 202 -14.50 2.48 -2.51
N ASP A 203 -15.65 1.85 -2.78
CA ASP A 203 -16.41 2.03 -4.04
C ASP A 203 -16.90 3.46 -4.29
N ARG A 204 -16.79 4.35 -3.29
CA ARG A 204 -17.12 5.78 -3.37
C ARG A 204 -15.89 6.66 -3.56
N SER A 205 -14.72 6.08 -3.87
CA SER A 205 -13.45 6.80 -4.01
C SER A 205 -13.01 7.54 -2.73
N GLN A 206 -13.43 7.07 -1.55
CA GLN A 206 -13.01 7.62 -0.27
C GLN A 206 -11.82 6.83 0.25
N SER A 207 -10.76 7.51 0.70
CA SER A 207 -9.64 6.82 1.34
C SER A 207 -10.08 6.14 2.62
N ILE A 208 -9.75 4.85 2.73
CA ILE A 208 -10.00 4.02 3.91
C ILE A 208 -8.70 3.55 4.55
N GLY A 209 -7.55 4.04 4.07
CA GLY A 209 -6.24 3.65 4.56
C GLY A 209 -5.14 3.85 3.53
N MET A 210 -3.90 3.57 3.95
CA MET A 210 -2.70 3.69 3.13
C MET A 210 -1.98 2.34 3.08
N GLN A 211 -1.33 2.06 1.95
CA GLN A 211 -0.52 0.86 1.75
C GLN A 211 0.78 1.23 1.04
N MET A 212 1.77 0.33 1.10
CA MET A 212 3.01 0.47 0.35
C MET A 212 3.04 -0.54 -0.81
N MET A 213 3.30 -0.04 -2.01
CA MET A 213 3.51 -0.81 -3.23
C MET A 213 5.01 -1.12 -3.35
N VAL A 214 5.36 -2.39 -3.17
CA VAL A 214 6.76 -2.86 -3.08
C VAL A 214 7.10 -3.66 -4.34
N SER A 215 8.15 -3.24 -5.04
CA SER A 215 8.45 -3.77 -6.39
C SER A 215 9.00 -5.19 -6.35
N ASP A 216 9.87 -5.45 -5.38
CA ASP A 216 10.48 -6.75 -5.16
C ASP A 216 10.95 -6.92 -3.71
N ALA A 217 11.21 -8.16 -3.30
CA ALA A 217 11.63 -8.49 -1.94
C ALA A 217 13.00 -7.89 -1.55
N GLY A 218 13.81 -7.43 -2.50
CA GLY A 218 15.03 -6.68 -2.25
C GLY A 218 14.76 -5.28 -1.66
N ASP A 219 13.56 -4.73 -1.85
CA ASP A 219 13.11 -3.50 -1.18
C ASP A 219 12.61 -3.73 0.26
N ILE A 220 12.70 -4.97 0.77
CA ILE A 220 12.45 -5.30 2.18
C ILE A 220 13.80 -5.60 2.82
N HIS A 221 14.36 -4.63 3.52
CA HIS A 221 15.64 -4.81 4.19
C HIS A 221 15.44 -5.35 5.59
N ILE A 222 16.05 -6.50 5.87
CA ILE A 222 16.03 -7.14 7.18
C ILE A 222 17.01 -6.43 8.11
N LEU A 223 16.50 -5.87 9.21
CA LEU A 223 17.30 -5.28 10.27
C LEU A 223 17.68 -6.32 11.34
N VAL A 224 16.71 -7.16 11.71
CA VAL A 224 16.89 -8.25 12.68
C VAL A 224 16.35 -9.53 12.05
N PRO A 225 17.16 -10.60 11.87
CA PRO A 225 16.72 -11.82 11.22
C PRO A 225 15.68 -12.60 12.06
N PRO A 226 14.83 -13.43 11.41
CA PRO A 226 13.85 -14.23 12.12
C PRO A 226 14.51 -15.30 13.01
N GLN A 227 13.90 -15.58 14.15
CA GLN A 227 14.17 -16.80 14.92
C GLN A 227 13.57 -18.00 14.15
N PRO A 228 14.36 -19.02 13.75
CA PRO A 228 13.88 -20.08 12.86
C PRO A 228 12.77 -20.96 13.47
N ASP A 229 12.70 -21.04 14.80
CA ASP A 229 11.72 -21.86 15.52
C ASP A 229 11.19 -21.09 16.74
N VAL A 230 10.01 -20.50 16.55
CA VAL A 230 9.32 -19.73 17.59
C VAL A 230 8.98 -20.57 18.83
N PHE A 231 8.88 -21.89 18.71
CA PHE A 231 8.59 -22.78 19.84
C PHE A 231 9.85 -23.27 20.57
N LYS A 232 11.04 -22.82 20.14
CA LYS A 232 12.30 -22.97 20.89
C LYS A 232 12.66 -21.73 21.70
N LEU A 233 11.88 -20.65 21.58
CA LEU A 233 12.02 -19.49 22.46
C LEU A 233 11.81 -19.91 23.92
N PRO A 234 12.39 -19.20 24.90
CA PRO A 234 12.09 -19.44 26.31
C PRO A 234 10.59 -19.32 26.59
N VAL A 235 10.03 -20.28 27.34
CA VAL A 235 8.62 -20.25 27.75
C VAL A 235 8.42 -19.07 28.71
N SER A 236 7.53 -18.16 28.31
CA SER A 236 7.09 -17.02 29.10
C SER A 236 5.82 -17.37 29.86
N PRO A 237 5.62 -16.85 31.09
CA PRO A 237 4.37 -17.02 31.80
C PRO A 237 3.24 -16.25 31.10
N THR A 238 1.99 -16.68 31.29
CA THR A 238 0.81 -15.97 30.73
C THR A 238 0.74 -14.50 31.16
N THR A 239 1.27 -14.17 32.33
CA THR A 239 1.35 -12.82 32.90
C THR A 239 2.46 -11.95 32.32
N ALA A 240 3.28 -12.46 31.39
CA ALA A 240 4.33 -11.68 30.72
C ALA A 240 3.74 -10.58 29.82
N VAL A 241 2.52 -10.78 29.32
CA VAL A 241 1.82 -9.79 28.49
C VAL A 241 1.13 -8.75 29.38
N GLY A 242 1.34 -7.47 29.11
CA GLY A 242 0.70 -6.37 29.86
C GLY A 242 1.41 -5.93 31.15
N GLY A 243 2.59 -6.49 31.45
CA GLY A 243 3.41 -6.05 32.59
C GLY A 243 3.94 -4.61 32.47
N PHE A 244 4.34 -4.02 33.60
CA PHE A 244 4.83 -2.63 33.70
C PHE A 244 6.04 -2.33 32.81
N ARG A 245 6.87 -3.35 32.53
CA ARG A 245 7.74 -3.33 31.35
C ARG A 245 6.90 -3.80 30.17
N ARG A 246 6.31 -2.84 29.43
CA ARG A 246 5.86 -3.10 28.07
C ARG A 246 7.05 -3.73 27.35
N ALA A 247 7.02 -5.04 27.12
CA ALA A 247 7.79 -5.60 26.04
C ALA A 247 7.35 -4.76 24.84
N SER A 248 8.29 -4.01 24.28
CA SER A 248 8.11 -3.35 23.00
C SER A 248 7.51 -4.38 22.03
N LEU A 249 6.76 -3.88 21.06
CA LEU A 249 5.98 -4.65 20.08
C LEU A 249 6.82 -5.62 19.22
N ASP A 250 7.99 -6.06 19.66
CA ASP A 250 9.07 -6.39 18.76
C ASP A 250 8.83 -7.75 18.14
N HIS A 251 8.61 -8.79 18.95
CA HIS A 251 8.63 -10.15 18.45
C HIS A 251 7.65 -11.08 19.14
N ARG A 252 7.48 -12.27 18.56
CA ARG A 252 6.66 -13.33 19.17
C ARG A 252 7.26 -13.76 20.50
N ILE A 253 6.39 -14.11 21.44
CA ILE A 253 6.74 -14.83 22.66
C ILE A 253 6.18 -16.25 22.61
N HIS A 254 6.82 -17.16 23.32
CA HIS A 254 6.39 -18.54 23.46
C HIS A 254 5.73 -18.73 24.83
N VAL A 255 4.49 -19.21 24.85
CA VAL A 255 3.70 -19.52 26.06
C VAL A 255 3.22 -20.96 25.97
N ARG A 256 3.16 -21.65 27.11
CA ARG A 256 2.52 -22.96 27.23
C ARG A 256 1.38 -22.89 28.22
N GLY A 257 0.25 -23.48 27.87
CA GLY A 257 -0.87 -23.56 28.80
C GLY A 257 -2.00 -24.46 28.31
N THR A 258 -3.03 -24.53 29.11
CA THR A 258 -4.22 -25.34 28.86
C THR A 258 -5.37 -24.45 28.40
N VAL A 259 -6.04 -24.87 27.33
CA VAL A 259 -7.24 -24.20 26.85
C VAL A 259 -8.34 -24.33 27.91
N ILE A 260 -8.84 -23.19 28.38
CA ILE A 260 -9.94 -23.13 29.37
C ILE A 260 -11.27 -22.74 28.74
N GLY A 261 -11.25 -22.21 27.52
CA GLY A 261 -12.45 -21.86 26.77
C GLY A 261 -12.14 -21.31 25.38
N VAL A 262 -13.12 -21.38 24.49
CA VAL A 262 -13.08 -20.75 23.17
C VAL A 262 -14.39 -20.00 22.99
N GLU A 263 -14.31 -18.71 22.73
CA GLU A 263 -15.48 -17.84 22.57
C GLU A 263 -15.22 -16.85 21.45
N SER A 264 -16.17 -16.74 20.50
CA SER A 264 -16.10 -15.76 19.40
C SER A 264 -14.78 -15.78 18.60
N GLY A 265 -14.15 -16.96 18.48
CA GLY A 265 -12.87 -17.14 17.77
C GLY A 265 -11.62 -16.80 18.59
N ILE A 266 -11.78 -16.37 19.84
CA ILE A 266 -10.70 -16.14 20.80
C ILE A 266 -10.53 -17.40 21.66
N VAL A 267 -9.28 -17.81 21.83
CA VAL A 267 -8.91 -18.95 22.68
C VAL A 267 -8.39 -18.41 24.00
N TYR A 268 -8.95 -18.87 25.11
CA TYR A 268 -8.46 -18.54 26.44
C TYR A 268 -7.60 -19.68 26.97
N VAL A 269 -6.39 -19.34 27.40
CA VAL A 269 -5.39 -20.31 27.85
C VAL A 269 -4.93 -19.94 29.25
N ALA A 270 -4.80 -20.92 30.12
CA ALA A 270 -4.29 -20.72 31.48
C ALA A 270 -3.01 -21.53 31.73
N ASP A 271 -2.12 -20.94 32.53
CA ASP A 271 -0.99 -21.62 33.17
C ASP A 271 -1.13 -21.54 34.70
N ALA A 272 -0.07 -21.88 35.43
CA ALA A 272 -0.06 -21.78 36.90
C ALA A 272 -0.16 -20.33 37.43
N ASN A 273 0.08 -19.33 36.59
CA ASN A 273 0.22 -17.91 36.96
C ASN A 273 -1.04 -17.10 36.65
N GLY A 274 -1.78 -17.45 35.60
CA GLY A 274 -2.95 -16.70 35.16
C GLY A 274 -3.55 -17.24 33.86
N SER A 275 -4.39 -16.42 33.25
CA SER A 275 -5.00 -16.68 31.95
C SER A 275 -4.62 -15.61 30.92
N LEU A 276 -4.64 -16.00 29.65
CA LEU A 276 -4.27 -15.17 28.52
C LEU A 276 -5.27 -15.38 27.38
N ALA A 277 -5.72 -14.28 26.78
CA ALA A 277 -6.50 -14.30 25.56
C ALA A 277 -5.57 -14.46 24.36
N VAL A 278 -5.92 -15.37 23.45
CA VAL A 278 -5.11 -15.71 22.28
C VAL A 278 -5.99 -15.60 21.04
N GLU A 279 -5.64 -14.65 20.18
CA GLU A 279 -6.21 -14.46 18.85
C GLU A 279 -5.30 -15.10 17.81
N SER A 280 -5.91 -15.80 16.86
CA SER A 280 -5.19 -16.47 15.78
C SER A 280 -5.98 -16.43 14.49
N ARG A 281 -5.24 -16.47 13.39
CA ARG A 281 -5.81 -16.58 12.04
C ARG A 281 -6.04 -18.04 11.63
N SER A 282 -5.61 -18.99 12.45
CA SER A 282 -5.81 -20.42 12.21
C SER A 282 -7.09 -20.88 12.92
N ALA A 283 -8.05 -21.35 12.13
CA ALA A 283 -9.24 -22.03 12.63
C ALA A 283 -8.89 -23.49 12.92
N ALA A 284 -8.36 -23.76 14.11
CA ALA A 284 -8.25 -25.12 14.63
C ALA A 284 -9.31 -25.32 15.72
N ASP A 285 -9.95 -26.49 15.72
CA ASP A 285 -10.93 -26.89 16.74
C ASP A 285 -10.22 -27.24 18.05
N LEU A 286 -9.79 -26.22 18.79
CA LEU A 286 -9.29 -26.38 20.14
C LEU A 286 -10.44 -26.61 21.11
N ARG A 287 -10.23 -27.51 22.09
CA ARG A 287 -11.22 -27.84 23.12
C ARG A 287 -10.67 -27.51 24.49
N ALA A 288 -11.58 -27.22 25.43
CA ALA A 288 -11.20 -27.06 26.82
C ALA A 288 -10.50 -28.33 27.33
N GLY A 289 -9.37 -28.14 28.02
CA GLY A 289 -8.49 -29.22 28.47
C GLY A 289 -7.30 -29.52 27.56
N ASP A 290 -7.29 -29.02 26.31
CA ASP A 290 -6.14 -29.22 25.41
C ASP A 290 -4.91 -28.47 25.94
N SER A 291 -3.78 -29.17 26.01
CA SER A 291 -2.47 -28.57 26.28
C SER A 291 -1.82 -28.13 24.98
N ILE A 292 -1.52 -26.84 24.88
CA ILE A 292 -0.97 -26.24 23.67
C ILE A 292 0.28 -25.43 23.95
N ASP A 293 1.14 -25.43 22.95
CA ASP A 293 2.35 -24.63 22.86
C ASP A 293 2.08 -23.51 21.84
N ILE A 294 2.23 -22.26 22.26
CA ILE A 294 1.70 -21.07 21.59
C ILE A 294 2.84 -20.10 21.34
N ALA A 295 2.92 -19.59 20.12
CA ALA A 295 3.80 -18.48 19.76
C ALA A 295 2.99 -17.36 19.12
N GLY A 296 3.01 -16.17 19.71
CA GLY A 296 2.23 -15.02 19.23
C GLY A 296 2.81 -13.69 19.67
N PHE A 297 2.28 -12.61 19.10
CA PHE A 297 2.77 -11.26 19.38
C PHE A 297 2.02 -10.67 20.59
N PRO A 298 2.72 -10.14 21.60
CA PRO A 298 2.08 -9.42 22.70
C PRO A 298 1.27 -8.23 22.18
N GLY A 299 0.01 -8.13 22.62
CA GLY A 299 -0.90 -7.08 22.17
C GLY A 299 -2.18 -7.02 22.99
N ALA A 300 -3.19 -6.36 22.44
CA ALA A 300 -4.53 -6.31 23.02
C ALA A 300 -5.48 -7.24 22.25
N VAL A 301 -6.11 -8.17 22.95
CA VAL A 301 -7.14 -9.06 22.42
C VAL A 301 -8.41 -8.78 23.21
N ASP A 302 -9.47 -8.34 22.51
CA ASP A 302 -10.74 -7.92 23.11
C ASP A 302 -10.55 -6.92 24.29
N GLY A 303 -9.70 -5.91 24.08
CA GLY A 303 -9.40 -4.88 25.07
C GLY A 303 -8.55 -5.34 26.28
N ARG A 304 -8.07 -6.59 26.29
CA ARG A 304 -7.25 -7.16 27.38
C ARG A 304 -5.85 -7.54 26.88
N PRO A 305 -4.84 -7.63 27.77
CA PRO A 305 -3.54 -8.20 27.42
C PRO A 305 -3.70 -9.62 26.84
N GLY A 306 -3.12 -9.85 25.66
CA GLY A 306 -3.26 -11.11 24.94
C GLY A 306 -2.18 -11.32 23.89
N LEU A 307 -2.26 -12.45 23.18
CA LEU A 307 -1.44 -12.75 22.01
C LEU A 307 -2.24 -12.60 20.73
N GLN A 308 -1.71 -11.82 19.80
CA GLN A 308 -2.25 -11.63 18.46
C GLN A 308 -1.45 -12.44 17.42
N ASP A 309 -2.08 -12.72 16.28
CA ASP A 309 -1.50 -13.45 15.15
C ASP A 309 -0.78 -14.74 15.58
N ALA A 310 -1.35 -15.41 16.60
CA ALA A 310 -0.73 -16.55 17.22
C ALA A 310 -0.73 -17.77 16.30
N VAL A 311 0.30 -18.60 16.46
CA VAL A 311 0.34 -19.97 15.95
C VAL A 311 0.51 -20.89 17.13
N TRP A 312 -0.01 -22.10 17.02
CA TRP A 312 0.13 -23.09 18.08
C TRP A 312 0.39 -24.46 17.50
N ARG A 313 0.91 -25.34 18.36
CA ARG A 313 0.94 -26.77 18.15
C ARG A 313 0.36 -27.45 19.39
N ILE A 314 -0.34 -28.56 19.16
CA ILE A 314 -0.82 -29.41 20.24
C ILE A 314 0.38 -30.19 20.77
N GLY A 315 0.63 -30.15 22.07
CA GLY A 315 1.84 -30.73 22.65
C GLY A 315 1.66 -31.22 24.09
N GLY A 316 1.70 -32.54 24.26
CA GLY A 316 1.96 -33.25 25.52
C GLY A 316 0.82 -33.30 26.55
N THR A 317 0.94 -34.22 27.52
CA THR A 317 -0.08 -34.62 28.51
C THR A 317 -0.76 -33.44 29.20
N PRO A 318 -2.10 -33.40 29.30
CA PRO A 318 -2.82 -32.31 29.95
C PRO A 318 -2.37 -32.12 31.40
N VAL A 319 -1.95 -30.89 31.73
CA VAL A 319 -1.81 -30.46 33.13
C VAL A 319 -2.95 -29.49 33.39
N LEU A 320 -4.06 -30.00 33.93
CA LEU A 320 -5.16 -29.13 34.34
C LEU A 320 -4.64 -28.14 35.38
N PRO A 321 -4.81 -26.81 35.18
CA PRO A 321 -4.47 -25.84 36.20
C PRO A 321 -5.32 -26.14 37.45
N VAL A 322 -4.66 -26.24 38.60
CA VAL A 322 -5.37 -26.45 39.88
C VAL A 322 -6.23 -25.20 40.13
N PRO A 323 -7.56 -25.33 40.26
CA PRO A 323 -8.42 -24.19 40.55
C PRO A 323 -7.93 -23.45 41.79
N ARG A 324 -7.65 -22.15 41.65
CA ARG A 324 -7.38 -21.31 42.82
C ARG A 324 -8.74 -20.97 43.46
N PRO A 325 -8.94 -21.25 44.76
CA PRO A 325 -10.15 -20.83 45.44
C PRO A 325 -10.25 -19.31 45.39
N ILE A 326 -11.38 -18.80 44.88
CA ILE A 326 -11.74 -17.40 44.98
C ILE A 326 -11.98 -17.14 46.47
N ARG A 327 -11.08 -16.40 47.12
CA ARG A 327 -11.39 -15.81 48.42
C ARG A 327 -12.26 -14.60 48.14
N GLY A 328 -13.50 -14.65 48.63
CA GLY A 328 -14.32 -13.45 48.75
C GLY A 328 -13.88 -12.73 50.01
N ASP A 329 -13.18 -11.63 49.85
CA ASP A 329 -13.14 -10.53 50.81
C ASP A 329 -14.29 -9.55 50.56
#